data_AF-S5XXB9-F1
#
_entry.id   AF-S5XXB9-F1
#
_cell.length_a   1.000
_cell.length_b   1.000
_cell.length_c   1.000
_cell.angle_alpha   90.00
_cell.angle_beta   90.00
_cell.angle_gamma   90.00
#
_symmetry.space_group_name_H-M   'P 1'
#
loop_
_entity.id
_entity.type
_entity.pdbx_description
1 polymer ?
#
loop_
_entity_poly.entity_id
_entity_poly.type
_entity_poly.pdbx_seq_one_letter_code
_entity_poly.pdbx_strand_id
1 'polypeptide(L)'
;MRLSRGGQKFSANIWPGYVDAVTTLLMVIMFALTIAMVVQAVLREQITEQDSQLGQLGNEIAQLSGALSDTQGRAQTLDRDLTAERERLAAERARLASEAALRVAAEQGLSAARDQIDAKDEAARLDAARREAMDMLVADLRRREAEASGSLAETTSALDQAKAQLSDAETARLADAAAAKLLEEKLSGSQAELTAMTMQLEEQRKKAEETLTLLAAAEAAKKDLAGRVDQQVSEADKNQGLLALAQQKLSEQQALSSEDQRRVALLNEQVAELNSKLGTLQAVLDAAGDTQKQAELRVEDLGQQLNAALLQVAEAQTKTAAEQSKNAELERQAREKAEAEAADLSRYRSEFFGRLSQILQGRQGVRVVGDRFVFSSEVLFPVGEATLSPAGREQIRQVAETLKQIAPEIPPEIDWIIRVDGHTDNLPLSGAGRYRDNWELSQARALAVVRYLIEDLGFPANRLAATGFGDTRPIAEGDSDEARAQNRRIELKLTER
;
A
#
# COMPACT_ATOMS: atom_id res chain seq x y z
N MET A 1 117.57 -112.56 30.35
CA MET A 1 118.55 -111.85 29.49
C MET A 1 117.80 -111.21 28.32
N ARG A 2 117.87 -109.87 28.20
CA ARG A 2 117.79 -109.04 26.97
C ARG A 2 116.68 -109.24 25.91
N LEU A 3 116.03 -108.10 25.58
CA LEU A 3 115.72 -107.54 24.23
C LEU A 3 114.67 -108.31 23.38
N SER A 4 113.87 -107.76 22.46
CA SER A 4 113.67 -106.45 21.82
C SER A 4 112.55 -106.60 20.77
N ARG A 5 111.71 -105.56 20.55
CA ARG A 5 110.97 -105.14 19.32
C ARG A 5 110.06 -106.19 18.63
N GLY A 6 108.89 -105.90 18.08
CA GLY A 6 108.19 -104.66 17.71
C GLY A 6 107.24 -105.03 16.56
N GLY A 7 105.97 -104.59 16.62
CA GLY A 7 104.97 -104.86 15.58
C GLY A 7 103.61 -104.25 15.95
N GLN A 8 103.14 -103.32 15.12
CA GLN A 8 102.10 -102.32 15.37
C GLN A 8 100.69 -102.87 15.64
N LYS A 9 99.97 -102.21 16.57
CA LYS A 9 98.51 -102.28 16.70
C LYS A 9 97.88 -101.24 15.78
N PHE A 10 96.99 -101.68 14.89
CA PHE A 10 96.08 -100.79 14.17
C PHE A 10 94.83 -100.60 15.05
N SER A 11 94.70 -99.45 15.69
CA SER A 11 93.45 -98.97 16.29
C SER A 11 92.90 -97.85 15.41
N ALA A 12 91.82 -98.12 14.69
CA ALA A 12 91.08 -97.08 14.01
C ALA A 12 90.28 -96.29 15.07
N ASN A 13 90.81 -95.14 15.49
CA ASN A 13 90.05 -94.11 16.20
C ASN A 13 89.10 -93.44 15.20
N ILE A 14 87.85 -93.88 15.16
CA ILE A 14 86.77 -93.16 14.47
C ILE A 14 85.99 -92.40 15.55
N TRP A 15 86.46 -91.19 15.90
CA TRP A 15 85.66 -89.97 16.14
C TRP A 15 86.29 -88.96 17.10
N PRO A 16 86.71 -87.81 16.55
CA PRO A 16 86.54 -86.51 17.21
C PRO A 16 85.54 -85.58 16.49
N GLY A 17 85.16 -85.87 15.24
CA GLY A 17 84.47 -84.91 14.36
C GLY A 17 82.95 -84.77 14.52
N TYR A 18 82.24 -85.76 15.07
CA TYR A 18 80.78 -85.65 15.21
C TYR A 18 80.34 -84.86 16.44
N VAL A 19 81.10 -84.89 17.52
CA VAL A 19 80.81 -84.00 18.66
C VAL A 19 80.93 -82.55 18.19
N ASP A 20 81.92 -82.25 17.36
CA ASP A 20 82.12 -80.92 16.76
C ASP A 20 81.03 -80.57 15.72
N ALA A 21 80.57 -81.55 14.92
CA ALA A 21 79.44 -81.37 14.01
C ALA A 21 78.10 -81.17 14.73
N VAL A 22 77.89 -81.82 15.88
CA VAL A 22 76.67 -81.68 16.69
C VAL A 22 76.69 -80.38 17.50
N THR A 23 77.84 -79.95 18.03
CA THR A 23 77.95 -78.64 18.71
C THR A 23 77.83 -77.47 17.73
N THR A 24 78.40 -77.56 16.53
CA THR A 24 78.18 -76.56 15.46
C THR A 24 76.73 -76.57 14.98
N LEU A 25 76.10 -77.73 14.80
CA LEU A 25 74.67 -77.82 14.50
C LEU A 25 73.81 -77.20 15.62
N LEU A 26 74.12 -77.46 16.89
CA LEU A 26 73.44 -76.85 18.04
C LEU A 26 73.64 -75.33 18.09
N MET A 27 74.84 -74.82 17.81
CA MET A 27 75.08 -73.37 17.74
C MET A 27 74.32 -72.72 16.60
N VAL A 28 74.27 -73.33 15.42
CA VAL A 28 73.49 -72.83 14.28
C VAL A 28 72.00 -72.83 14.59
N ILE A 29 71.49 -73.88 15.23
CA ILE A 29 70.08 -73.95 15.66
C ILE A 29 69.79 -72.89 16.73
N MET A 30 70.65 -72.70 17.72
CA MET A 30 70.49 -71.66 18.74
C MET A 30 70.55 -70.24 18.14
N PHE A 31 71.43 -70.01 17.18
CA PHE A 31 71.52 -68.74 16.45
C PHE A 31 70.28 -68.50 15.58
N ALA A 32 69.79 -69.52 14.88
CA ALA A 32 68.54 -69.43 14.13
C ALA A 32 67.33 -69.17 15.04
N LEU A 33 67.27 -69.82 16.21
CA LEU A 33 66.22 -69.60 17.21
C LEU A 33 66.27 -68.19 17.83
N THR A 34 67.47 -67.65 18.09
CA THR A 34 67.61 -66.28 18.59
C THR A 34 67.25 -65.23 17.55
N ILE A 35 67.65 -65.42 16.28
CA ILE A 35 67.17 -64.56 15.17
C ILE A 35 65.64 -64.65 15.06
N ALA A 36 65.08 -65.86 15.05
CA ALA A 36 63.64 -66.05 14.99
C ALA A 36 62.92 -65.38 16.16
N MET A 37 63.48 -65.45 17.37
CA MET A 37 62.93 -64.82 18.57
C MET A 37 62.99 -63.28 18.49
N VAL A 38 64.08 -62.70 17.98
CA VAL A 38 64.20 -61.25 17.75
C VAL A 38 63.23 -60.79 16.66
N VAL A 39 63.14 -61.51 15.55
CA VAL A 39 62.18 -61.23 14.47
C VAL A 39 60.75 -61.32 14.99
N GLN A 40 60.42 -62.34 15.79
CA GLN A 40 59.12 -62.47 16.45
C GLN A 40 58.84 -61.36 17.45
N ALA A 41 59.85 -60.86 18.17
CA ALA A 41 59.72 -59.74 19.09
C ALA A 41 59.41 -58.43 18.35
N VAL A 42 60.17 -58.12 17.29
CA VAL A 42 59.95 -56.93 16.45
C VAL A 42 58.59 -56.99 15.75
N LEU A 43 58.20 -58.15 15.21
CA LEU A 43 56.88 -58.34 14.61
C LEU A 43 55.74 -58.16 15.63
N ARG A 44 55.90 -58.67 16.87
CA ARG A 44 54.91 -58.45 17.94
C ARG A 44 54.80 -56.98 18.31
N GLU A 45 55.91 -56.27 18.41
CA GLU A 45 55.93 -54.84 18.71
C GLU A 45 55.24 -54.03 17.59
N GLN A 46 55.57 -54.32 16.32
CA GLN A 46 54.90 -53.70 15.17
C GLN A 46 53.40 -53.98 15.12
N ILE A 47 52.97 -55.22 15.37
CA ILE A 47 51.54 -55.58 15.40
C ILE A 47 50.84 -54.86 16.54
N THR A 48 51.47 -54.76 17.72
CA THR A 48 50.88 -54.07 18.88
C THR A 48 50.76 -52.56 18.62
N GLU A 49 51.75 -51.96 17.97
CA GLU A 49 51.73 -50.55 17.58
C GLU A 49 50.67 -50.28 16.50
N GLN A 50 50.57 -51.16 15.50
CA GLN A 50 49.51 -51.10 14.48
C GLN A 50 48.11 -51.27 15.08
N ASP A 51 47.90 -52.21 16.00
CA ASP A 51 46.63 -52.40 16.71
C ASP A 51 46.28 -51.15 17.55
N SER A 52 47.26 -50.49 18.15
CA SER A 52 47.05 -49.23 18.88
C SER A 52 46.63 -48.10 17.93
N GLN A 53 47.29 -47.96 16.78
CA GLN A 53 46.92 -46.97 15.74
C GLN A 53 45.53 -47.24 15.17
N LEU A 54 45.18 -48.50 14.89
CA LEU A 54 43.84 -48.89 14.45
C LEU A 54 42.78 -48.59 15.51
N GLY A 55 43.10 -48.79 16.79
CA GLY A 55 42.22 -48.41 17.90
C GLY A 55 42.01 -46.89 17.99
N GLN A 56 43.06 -46.09 17.79
CA GLN A 56 42.95 -44.62 17.75
C GLN A 56 42.11 -44.15 16.56
N LEU A 57 42.38 -44.65 15.36
CA LEU A 57 41.59 -44.37 14.16
C LEU A 57 40.12 -44.78 14.33
N GLY A 58 39.86 -45.94 14.95
CA GLY A 58 38.50 -46.38 15.27
C GLY A 58 37.76 -45.41 16.20
N ASN A 59 38.46 -44.87 17.20
CA ASN A 59 37.91 -43.86 18.11
C ASN A 59 37.66 -42.51 17.41
N GLU A 60 38.59 -42.06 16.55
CA GLU A 60 38.39 -40.84 15.74
C GLU A 60 37.20 -40.97 14.80
N ILE A 61 37.06 -42.11 14.10
CA ILE A 61 35.90 -42.37 13.23
C ILE A 61 34.60 -42.36 14.04
N ALA A 62 34.58 -42.95 15.23
CA ALA A 62 33.41 -42.94 16.11
C ALA A 62 33.05 -41.51 16.56
N GLN A 63 34.05 -40.70 16.92
CA GLN A 63 33.85 -39.29 17.27
C GLN A 63 33.34 -38.45 16.11
N LEU A 64 33.93 -38.61 14.91
CA LEU A 64 33.50 -37.92 13.70
C LEU A 64 32.08 -38.31 13.28
N SER A 65 31.73 -39.59 13.39
CA SER A 65 30.37 -40.08 13.14
C SER A 65 29.36 -39.49 14.11
N GLY A 66 29.72 -39.41 15.41
CA GLY A 66 28.90 -38.73 16.42
C GLY A 66 28.70 -37.25 16.13
N ALA A 67 29.78 -36.53 15.83
CA ALA A 67 29.71 -35.11 15.45
C ALA A 67 28.88 -34.89 14.19
N LEU A 68 29.01 -35.76 13.18
CA LEU A 68 28.21 -35.69 11.96
C LEU A 68 26.72 -35.91 12.26
N SER A 69 26.38 -36.91 13.08
CA SER A 69 25.00 -37.15 13.52
C SER A 69 24.41 -35.95 14.26
N ASP A 70 25.18 -35.31 15.14
CA ASP A 70 24.74 -34.11 15.87
C ASP A 70 24.51 -32.93 14.92
N THR A 71 25.41 -32.71 13.96
CA THR A 71 25.23 -31.64 12.95
C THR A 71 24.02 -31.90 12.06
N GLN A 72 23.78 -33.14 11.64
CA GLN A 72 22.57 -33.52 10.90
C GLN A 72 21.31 -33.31 11.73
N GLY A 73 21.33 -33.65 13.03
CA GLY A 73 20.23 -33.39 13.95
C GLY A 73 19.92 -31.89 14.07
N ARG A 74 20.96 -31.06 14.24
CA ARG A 74 20.81 -29.59 14.31
C ARG A 74 20.26 -29.02 13.00
N ALA A 75 20.73 -29.50 11.86
CA ALA A 75 20.24 -29.08 10.54
C ALA A 75 18.75 -29.41 10.35
N GLN A 76 18.30 -30.60 10.77
CA GLN A 76 16.88 -30.96 10.72
C GLN A 76 16.02 -30.10 11.64
N THR A 77 16.51 -29.77 12.84
CA THR A 77 15.79 -28.87 13.74
C THR A 77 15.67 -27.47 13.13
N LEU A 78 16.76 -26.93 12.59
CA LEU A 78 16.75 -25.64 11.88
C LEU A 78 15.78 -25.62 10.70
N ASP A 79 15.69 -26.71 9.93
CA ASP A 79 14.77 -26.81 8.80
C ASP A 79 13.29 -26.84 9.24
N ARG A 80 12.99 -27.54 10.35
CA ARG A 80 11.66 -27.51 10.97
C ARG A 80 11.31 -26.11 11.49
N ASP A 81 12.24 -25.46 12.17
CA ASP A 81 12.04 -24.10 12.70
C ASP A 81 11.83 -23.09 11.55
N LEU A 82 12.63 -23.18 10.49
CA LEU A 82 12.49 -22.33 9.31
C LEU A 82 11.14 -22.54 8.61
N THR A 83 10.67 -23.79 8.54
CA THR A 83 9.35 -24.12 7.98
C THR A 83 8.24 -23.53 8.84
N ALA A 84 8.32 -23.66 10.17
CA ALA A 84 7.35 -23.08 11.09
C ALA A 84 7.31 -21.54 11.00
N GLU A 85 8.46 -20.88 10.88
CA GLU A 85 8.53 -19.42 10.70
C GLU A 85 7.98 -18.98 9.34
N ARG A 86 8.19 -19.75 8.27
CA ARG A 86 7.58 -19.49 6.96
C ARG A 86 6.05 -19.58 7.03
N GLU A 87 5.51 -20.56 7.74
CA GLU A 87 4.07 -20.71 7.94
C GLU A 87 3.48 -19.57 8.77
N ARG A 88 4.17 -19.16 9.86
CA ARG A 88 3.79 -18.00 10.67
C ARG A 88 3.74 -16.72 9.84
N LEU A 89 4.79 -16.46 9.04
CA LEU A 89 4.85 -15.29 8.17
C LEU A 89 3.76 -15.31 7.10
N ALA A 90 3.44 -16.49 6.54
CA ALA A 90 2.35 -16.64 5.58
C ALA A 90 0.98 -16.34 6.22
N ALA A 91 0.74 -16.84 7.44
CA ALA A 91 -0.49 -16.56 8.18
C ALA A 91 -0.63 -15.07 8.53
N GLU A 92 0.46 -14.42 8.93
CA GLU A 92 0.47 -12.99 9.25
C GLU A 92 0.24 -12.12 8.00
N ARG A 93 0.84 -12.49 6.86
CA ARG A 93 0.55 -11.85 5.57
C ARG A 93 -0.92 -11.99 5.16
N ALA A 94 -1.51 -13.18 5.34
CA ALA A 94 -2.93 -13.40 5.04
C ALA A 94 -3.84 -12.56 5.96
N ARG A 95 -3.50 -12.45 7.24
CA ARG A 95 -4.20 -11.59 8.19
C ARG A 95 -4.13 -10.11 7.78
N LEU A 96 -2.94 -9.60 7.46
CA LEU A 96 -2.76 -8.21 7.04
C LEU A 96 -3.51 -7.90 5.74
N ALA A 97 -3.55 -8.85 4.78
CA ALA A 97 -4.33 -8.70 3.56
C ALA A 97 -5.84 -8.63 3.84
N SER A 98 -6.35 -9.43 4.77
CA SER A 98 -7.75 -9.37 5.21
C SER A 98 -8.08 -8.05 5.89
N GLU A 99 -7.21 -7.57 6.80
CA GLU A 99 -7.39 -6.28 7.46
C GLU A 99 -7.37 -5.11 6.44
N ALA A 100 -6.50 -5.16 5.43
CA ALA A 100 -6.47 -4.18 4.35
C ALA A 100 -7.77 -4.19 3.51
N ALA A 101 -8.27 -5.39 3.17
CA ALA A 101 -9.54 -5.52 2.44
C ALA A 101 -10.73 -4.95 3.23
N LEU A 102 -10.78 -5.19 4.54
CA LEU A 102 -11.80 -4.63 5.43
C LEU A 102 -11.74 -3.10 5.50
N ARG A 103 -10.53 -2.52 5.52
CA ARG A 103 -10.35 -1.06 5.50
C ARG A 103 -10.88 -0.44 4.20
N VAL A 104 -10.54 -1.02 3.05
CA VAL A 104 -11.04 -0.54 1.75
C VAL A 104 -12.57 -0.63 1.68
N ALA A 105 -13.16 -1.73 2.16
CA ALA A 105 -14.61 -1.87 2.21
C ALA A 105 -15.27 -0.83 3.14
N ALA A 106 -14.65 -0.53 4.29
CA ALA A 106 -15.13 0.50 5.21
C ALA A 106 -15.06 1.92 4.60
N GLU A 107 -13.98 2.24 3.89
CA GLU A 107 -13.82 3.52 3.19
C GLU A 107 -14.86 3.70 2.08
N GLN A 108 -15.10 2.64 1.29
CA GLN A 108 -16.16 2.63 0.27
C GLN A 108 -17.55 2.81 0.91
N GLY A 109 -17.83 2.14 2.02
CA GLY A 109 -19.07 2.30 2.77
C GLY A 109 -19.26 3.72 3.29
N LEU A 110 -18.20 4.35 3.78
CA LEU A 110 -18.23 5.74 4.25
C LEU A 110 -18.47 6.73 3.10
N SER A 111 -17.85 6.51 1.93
CA SER A 111 -18.10 7.32 0.73
C SER A 111 -19.56 7.21 0.29
N ALA A 112 -20.08 5.99 0.17
CA ALA A 112 -21.47 5.77 -0.22
C ALA A 112 -22.47 6.39 0.78
N ALA A 113 -22.16 6.35 2.08
CA ALA A 113 -22.97 7.00 3.09
C ALA A 113 -22.97 8.53 2.97
N ARG A 114 -21.82 9.13 2.63
CA ARG A 114 -21.72 10.58 2.35
C ARG A 114 -22.54 10.98 1.13
N ASP A 115 -22.41 10.23 0.03
CA ASP A 115 -23.17 10.49 -1.19
C ASP A 115 -24.69 10.40 -0.95
N GLN A 116 -25.13 9.45 -0.12
CA GLN A 116 -26.54 9.35 0.28
C GLN A 116 -27.01 10.51 1.15
N ILE A 117 -26.17 11.04 2.03
CA ILE A 117 -26.49 12.21 2.86
C ILE A 117 -26.61 13.45 1.96
N ASP A 118 -25.63 13.67 1.08
CA ASP A 118 -25.64 14.80 0.15
C ASP A 118 -26.87 14.76 -0.76
N ALA A 119 -27.24 13.59 -1.27
CA ALA A 119 -28.45 13.40 -2.06
C ALA A 119 -29.74 13.69 -1.26
N LYS A 120 -29.79 13.31 0.03
CA LYS A 120 -30.93 13.61 0.91
C LYS A 120 -31.04 15.10 1.22
N ASP A 121 -29.91 15.76 1.46
CA ASP A 121 -29.85 17.19 1.75
C ASP A 121 -30.29 18.00 0.53
N GLU A 122 -29.85 17.60 -0.67
CA GLU A 122 -30.28 18.24 -1.91
C GLU A 122 -31.78 18.02 -2.19
N ALA A 123 -32.29 16.81 -1.97
CA ALA A 123 -33.73 16.54 -2.05
C ALA A 123 -34.53 17.42 -1.07
N ALA A 124 -34.05 17.58 0.17
CA ALA A 124 -34.69 18.44 1.16
C ALA A 124 -34.67 19.93 0.75
N ARG A 125 -33.58 20.40 0.14
CA ARG A 125 -33.49 21.78 -0.40
C ARG A 125 -34.46 22.01 -1.55
N LEU A 126 -34.55 21.06 -2.49
CA LEU A 126 -35.49 21.14 -3.61
C LEU A 126 -36.95 21.13 -3.13
N ASP A 127 -37.27 20.29 -2.14
CA ASP A 127 -38.60 20.28 -1.53
C ASP A 127 -38.93 21.60 -0.82
N ALA A 128 -37.97 22.20 -0.11
CA ALA A 128 -38.14 23.51 0.52
C ALA A 128 -38.38 24.61 -0.53
N ALA A 129 -37.56 24.66 -1.57
CA ALA A 129 -37.71 25.61 -2.67
C ALA A 129 -39.06 25.44 -3.40
N ARG A 130 -39.52 24.20 -3.58
CA ARG A 130 -40.82 23.91 -4.18
C ARG A 130 -41.96 24.43 -3.31
N ARG A 131 -41.89 24.27 -1.98
CA ARG A 131 -42.90 24.81 -1.05
C ARG A 131 -42.96 26.34 -1.11
N GLU A 132 -41.81 27.00 -1.09
CA GLU A 132 -41.72 28.45 -1.19
C GLU A 132 -42.32 28.97 -2.52
N ALA A 133 -42.00 28.30 -3.63
CA ALA A 133 -42.59 28.62 -4.93
C ALA A 133 -44.12 28.44 -4.95
N MET A 134 -44.64 27.40 -4.30
CA MET A 134 -46.08 27.18 -4.17
C MET A 134 -46.76 28.24 -3.30
N ASP A 135 -46.13 28.64 -2.19
CA ASP A 135 -46.65 29.70 -1.32
C ASP A 135 -46.70 31.05 -2.05
N MET A 136 -45.68 31.37 -2.85
CA MET A 136 -45.70 32.55 -3.72
C MET A 136 -46.81 32.50 -4.77
N LEU A 137 -47.04 31.34 -5.39
CA LEU A 137 -48.13 31.17 -6.36
C LEU A 137 -49.50 31.35 -5.69
N VAL A 138 -49.70 30.77 -4.52
CA VAL A 138 -50.93 30.93 -3.74
C VAL A 138 -51.15 32.40 -3.36
N ALA A 139 -50.08 33.12 -2.98
CA ALA A 139 -50.15 34.55 -2.69
C ALA A 139 -50.53 35.38 -3.94
N ASP A 140 -49.96 35.08 -5.11
CA ASP A 140 -50.31 35.74 -6.37
C ASP A 140 -51.77 35.47 -6.77
N LEU A 141 -52.22 34.22 -6.67
CA LEU A 141 -53.61 33.84 -6.96
C LEU A 141 -54.59 34.55 -6.04
N ARG A 142 -54.29 34.64 -4.73
CA ARG A 142 -55.11 35.40 -3.78
C ARG A 142 -55.16 36.90 -4.11
N ARG A 143 -54.05 37.48 -4.56
CA ARG A 143 -54.04 38.88 -5.02
C ARG A 143 -54.94 39.07 -6.24
N ARG A 144 -54.81 38.21 -7.26
CA ARG A 144 -55.67 38.25 -8.46
C ARG A 144 -57.14 38.05 -8.14
N GLU A 145 -57.46 37.15 -7.21
CA GLU A 145 -58.83 36.94 -6.74
C GLU A 145 -59.39 38.20 -6.07
N ALA A 146 -58.61 38.88 -5.23
CA ALA A 146 -59.01 40.14 -4.61
C ALA A 146 -59.20 41.27 -5.65
N GLU A 147 -58.31 41.38 -6.65
CA GLU A 147 -58.44 42.34 -7.75
C GLU A 147 -59.69 42.05 -8.60
N ALA A 148 -59.95 40.79 -8.94
CA ALA A 148 -61.13 40.38 -9.69
C ALA A 148 -62.42 40.65 -8.89
N SER A 149 -62.43 40.37 -7.59
CA SER A 149 -63.55 40.68 -6.69
C SER A 149 -63.81 42.19 -6.62
N GLY A 150 -62.76 43.01 -6.55
CA GLY A 150 -62.87 44.47 -6.62
C GLY A 150 -63.48 44.95 -7.94
N SER A 151 -63.01 44.45 -9.08
CA SER A 151 -63.57 44.78 -10.40
C SER A 151 -65.04 44.34 -10.53
N LEU A 152 -65.39 43.18 -9.97
CA LEU A 152 -66.78 42.71 -9.94
C LEU A 152 -67.68 43.63 -9.09
N ALA A 153 -67.18 44.13 -7.96
CA ALA A 153 -67.92 45.08 -7.12
C ALA A 153 -68.13 46.42 -7.86
N GLU A 154 -67.12 46.93 -8.56
CA GLU A 154 -67.21 48.15 -9.37
C GLU A 154 -68.22 48.00 -10.52
N THR A 155 -68.14 46.91 -11.28
CA THR A 155 -69.09 46.63 -12.38
C THR A 155 -70.51 46.44 -11.88
N THR A 156 -70.71 45.81 -10.72
CA THR A 156 -72.03 45.68 -10.08
C THR A 156 -72.58 47.05 -9.68
N SER A 157 -71.75 47.91 -9.07
CA SER A 157 -72.15 49.28 -8.71
C SER A 157 -72.51 50.11 -9.93
N ALA A 158 -71.72 50.02 -11.02
CA ALA A 158 -72.01 50.69 -12.28
C ALA A 158 -73.32 50.19 -12.91
N LEU A 159 -73.60 48.89 -12.84
CA LEU A 159 -74.86 48.31 -13.30
C LEU A 159 -76.07 48.83 -12.51
N ASP A 160 -75.95 48.91 -11.18
CA ASP A 160 -77.01 49.44 -10.33
C ASP A 160 -77.27 50.93 -10.58
N GLN A 161 -76.24 51.73 -10.81
CA GLN A 161 -76.37 53.13 -11.24
C GLN A 161 -77.07 53.25 -12.60
N ALA A 162 -76.68 52.42 -13.58
CA ALA A 162 -77.31 52.41 -14.89
C ALA A 162 -78.80 52.03 -14.82
N LYS A 163 -79.16 51.05 -13.97
CA LYS A 163 -80.56 50.68 -13.71
C LYS A 163 -81.35 51.83 -13.08
N ALA A 164 -80.77 52.56 -12.12
CA ALA A 164 -81.42 53.72 -11.51
C ALA A 164 -81.67 54.82 -12.54
N GLN A 165 -80.67 55.15 -13.37
CA GLN A 165 -80.82 56.13 -14.45
C GLN A 165 -81.88 55.72 -15.47
N LEU A 166 -81.98 54.44 -15.81
CA LEU A 166 -83.01 53.93 -16.72
C LEU A 166 -84.40 54.10 -16.10
N SER A 167 -84.56 53.80 -14.81
CA SER A 167 -85.82 54.00 -14.10
C SER A 167 -86.23 55.47 -14.03
N ASP A 168 -85.27 56.36 -13.75
CA ASP A 168 -85.52 57.81 -13.76
C ASP A 168 -85.91 58.31 -15.18
N ALA A 169 -85.26 57.80 -16.23
CA ALA A 169 -85.62 58.13 -17.61
C ALA A 169 -87.01 57.60 -18.01
N GLU A 170 -87.38 56.40 -17.56
CA GLU A 170 -88.71 55.82 -17.78
C GLU A 170 -89.80 56.66 -17.09
N THR A 171 -89.57 57.07 -15.83
CA THR A 171 -90.52 57.94 -15.11
C THR A 171 -90.67 59.31 -15.77
N ALA A 172 -89.56 59.92 -16.25
CA ALA A 172 -89.60 61.16 -17.02
C ALA A 172 -90.40 60.99 -18.32
N ARG A 173 -90.19 59.91 -19.06
CA ARG A 173 -90.90 59.63 -20.31
C ARG A 173 -92.40 59.40 -20.09
N LEU A 174 -92.78 58.77 -18.99
CA LEU A 174 -94.19 58.62 -18.58
C LEU A 174 -94.81 59.97 -18.21
N ALA A 175 -94.06 60.86 -17.54
CA ALA A 175 -94.50 62.21 -17.24
C ALA A 175 -94.68 63.06 -18.53
N ASP A 176 -93.75 62.96 -19.48
CA ASP A 176 -93.86 63.62 -20.79
C ASP A 176 -95.06 63.10 -21.58
N ALA A 177 -95.29 61.78 -21.58
CA ALA A 177 -96.47 61.18 -22.21
C ALA A 177 -97.79 61.63 -21.55
N ALA A 178 -97.82 61.76 -20.23
CA ALA A 178 -98.97 62.29 -19.50
C ALA A 178 -99.20 63.79 -19.82
N ALA A 179 -98.15 64.59 -19.93
CA ALA A 179 -98.22 65.99 -20.33
C ALA A 179 -98.72 66.14 -21.78
N ALA A 180 -98.28 65.29 -22.69
CA ALA A 180 -98.75 65.24 -24.08
C ALA A 180 -100.25 64.91 -24.14
N LYS A 181 -100.72 63.93 -23.36
CA LYS A 181 -102.13 63.56 -23.28
C LYS A 181 -103.01 64.70 -22.72
N LEU A 182 -102.50 65.45 -21.73
CA LEU A 182 -103.17 66.61 -21.16
C LEU A 182 -103.23 67.80 -22.13
N LEU A 183 -102.26 67.90 -23.05
CA LEU A 183 -102.27 68.85 -24.17
C LEU A 183 -103.33 68.47 -25.22
N GLU A 184 -103.48 67.16 -25.49
CA GLU A 184 -104.48 66.60 -26.41
C GLU A 184 -105.91 66.78 -25.88
N GLU A 185 -106.14 66.60 -24.58
CA GLU A 185 -107.41 66.93 -23.92
C GLU A 185 -107.72 68.44 -23.96
N LYS A 186 -106.72 69.31 -23.83
CA LYS A 186 -106.89 70.77 -24.00
C LYS A 186 -107.15 71.20 -25.45
N LEU A 187 -106.72 70.40 -26.43
CA LEU A 187 -106.98 70.62 -27.85
C LEU A 187 -108.35 70.10 -28.31
N SER A 188 -109.03 69.23 -27.55
CA SER A 188 -110.41 68.77 -27.85
C SER A 188 -111.53 69.68 -27.31
N GLY A 189 -111.17 70.77 -26.63
CA GLY A 189 -112.08 71.74 -25.99
C GLY A 189 -112.53 72.93 -26.85
N SER A 190 -112.25 72.96 -28.15
CA SER A 190 -112.69 74.06 -29.02
C SER A 190 -112.84 73.64 -30.47
N GLN A 191 -113.98 73.03 -30.81
CA GLN A 191 -114.82 73.43 -31.94
C GLN A 191 -116.17 72.66 -31.88
N ALA A 192 -117.04 73.08 -30.96
CA ALA A 192 -118.48 72.94 -31.16
C ALA A 192 -118.98 74.22 -31.84
N GLU A 193 -119.99 74.04 -32.71
CA GLU A 193 -120.81 75.06 -33.36
C GLU A 193 -120.11 75.78 -34.54
N LEU A 194 -120.56 75.61 -35.78
CA LEU A 194 -121.90 75.77 -36.36
C LEU A 194 -121.74 75.26 -37.82
N THR A 195 -122.65 74.58 -38.51
CA THR A 195 -124.11 74.64 -38.60
C THR A 195 -124.47 73.39 -39.42
N ALA A 196 -125.18 72.44 -38.83
CA ALA A 196 -126.63 72.32 -38.95
C ALA A 196 -127.12 71.94 -40.36
N MET A 197 -127.86 70.84 -40.33
CA MET A 197 -129.03 70.53 -41.16
C MET A 197 -128.76 70.30 -42.65
N THR A 198 -129.13 69.14 -43.18
CA THR A 198 -130.54 68.72 -43.09
C THR A 198 -130.64 67.22 -42.92
N MET A 199 -131.14 66.83 -41.75
CA MET A 199 -131.92 65.62 -41.59
C MET A 199 -133.17 65.71 -42.47
N GLN A 200 -133.45 64.64 -43.20
CA GLN A 200 -134.76 64.00 -43.15
C GLN A 200 -134.51 62.54 -43.55
N LEU A 201 -134.43 61.60 -42.60
CA LEU A 201 -135.56 61.09 -41.82
C LEU A 201 -136.67 60.73 -42.81
N GLU A 202 -136.75 59.48 -43.24
CA GLU A 202 -137.62 58.45 -42.67
C GLU A 202 -137.62 57.36 -43.76
N GLU A 203 -137.72 56.08 -43.51
CA GLU A 203 -138.35 55.41 -42.40
C GLU A 203 -137.79 54.00 -42.37
N GLN A 204 -137.40 53.62 -41.18
CA GLN A 204 -137.46 52.26 -40.67
C GLN A 204 -138.61 51.39 -41.24
N ARG A 205 -138.23 50.12 -41.43
CA ARG A 205 -138.99 48.94 -41.01
C ARG A 205 -140.23 48.50 -41.78
N LYS A 206 -140.12 47.27 -42.28
CA LYS A 206 -140.93 46.05 -41.96
C LYS A 206 -140.28 44.93 -42.81
N LYS A 207 -140.11 43.66 -42.44
CA LYS A 207 -140.41 42.71 -41.35
C LYS A 207 -139.55 41.49 -41.72
N ALA A 208 -138.79 40.84 -40.84
CA ALA A 208 -139.26 39.83 -39.89
C ALA A 208 -140.23 38.80 -40.52
N GLU A 209 -139.71 37.87 -41.32
CA GLU A 209 -140.25 36.51 -41.55
C GLU A 209 -139.30 35.74 -42.48
N GLU A 210 -138.26 35.09 -41.93
CA GLU A 210 -137.53 33.98 -42.61
C GLU A 210 -136.57 33.23 -41.66
N THR A 211 -136.97 33.06 -40.40
CA THR A 211 -136.18 32.37 -39.36
C THR A 211 -136.75 31.01 -38.96
N LEU A 212 -137.33 30.26 -39.90
CA LEU A 212 -137.88 28.92 -39.61
C LEU A 212 -137.56 27.83 -40.64
N THR A 213 -136.49 27.99 -41.44
CA THR A 213 -136.04 26.91 -42.34
C THR A 213 -134.52 26.64 -42.28
N LEU A 214 -133.73 27.51 -41.62
CA LEU A 214 -132.27 27.36 -41.51
C LEU A 214 -131.78 26.64 -40.23
N LEU A 215 -132.66 26.32 -39.28
CA LEU A 215 -132.24 25.69 -38.01
C LEU A 215 -132.13 24.15 -38.10
N ALA A 216 -132.94 23.50 -38.95
CA ALA A 216 -132.94 22.04 -39.10
C ALA A 216 -131.73 21.50 -39.90
N ALA A 217 -131.17 22.31 -40.82
CA ALA A 217 -129.96 21.95 -41.55
C ALA A 217 -128.68 22.08 -40.69
N ALA A 218 -128.69 22.97 -39.69
CA ALA A 218 -127.55 23.22 -38.81
C ALA A 218 -127.32 22.10 -37.78
N GLU A 219 -128.39 21.44 -37.30
CA GLU A 219 -128.26 20.36 -36.30
C GLU A 219 -127.77 19.03 -36.90
N ALA A 220 -128.12 18.71 -38.15
CA ALA A 220 -127.61 17.52 -38.84
C ALA A 220 -126.11 17.65 -39.17
N ALA A 221 -125.65 18.83 -39.58
CA ALA A 221 -124.24 19.12 -39.81
C ALA A 221 -123.41 19.07 -38.51
N LYS A 222 -123.98 19.49 -37.38
CA LYS A 222 -123.34 19.47 -36.05
C LYS A 222 -123.03 18.04 -35.57
N LYS A 223 -123.88 17.06 -35.89
CA LYS A 223 -123.69 15.66 -35.48
C LYS A 223 -122.62 14.93 -36.31
N ASP A 224 -122.53 15.20 -37.61
CA ASP A 224 -121.47 14.63 -38.48
C ASP A 224 -120.09 15.23 -38.16
N LEU A 225 -120.04 16.53 -37.85
CA LEU A 225 -118.83 17.20 -37.36
C LEU A 225 -118.36 16.67 -36.01
N ALA A 226 -119.26 16.38 -35.06
CA ALA A 226 -118.88 15.80 -33.77
C ALA A 226 -118.21 14.42 -33.91
N GLY A 227 -118.70 13.57 -34.81
CA GLY A 227 -118.10 12.25 -35.07
C GLY A 227 -116.71 12.33 -35.73
N ARG A 228 -116.49 13.30 -36.63
CA ARG A 228 -115.16 13.53 -37.25
C ARG A 228 -114.16 14.14 -36.28
N VAL A 229 -114.61 15.01 -35.38
CA VAL A 229 -113.77 15.57 -34.32
C VAL A 229 -113.32 14.49 -33.34
N ASP A 230 -114.21 13.59 -32.91
CA ASP A 230 -113.84 12.47 -32.03
C ASP A 230 -112.83 11.50 -32.68
N GLN A 231 -112.98 11.22 -33.99
CA GLN A 231 -111.99 10.42 -34.73
C GLN A 231 -110.64 11.15 -34.86
N GLN A 232 -110.64 12.45 -35.16
CA GLN A 232 -109.41 13.24 -35.26
C GLN A 232 -108.71 13.40 -33.90
N VAL A 233 -109.45 13.55 -32.81
CA VAL A 233 -108.90 13.58 -31.45
C VAL A 233 -108.26 12.23 -31.11
N SER A 234 -108.92 11.11 -31.44
CA SER A 234 -108.34 9.77 -31.21
C SER A 234 -107.07 9.50 -32.04
N GLU A 235 -106.99 9.99 -33.29
CA GLU A 235 -105.76 9.90 -34.09
C GLU A 235 -104.67 10.85 -33.58
N ALA A 236 -105.02 12.05 -33.11
CA ALA A 236 -104.09 12.98 -32.49
C ALA A 236 -103.47 12.40 -31.21
N ASP A 237 -104.27 11.76 -30.36
CA ASP A 237 -103.80 11.08 -29.14
C ASP A 237 -102.83 9.94 -29.47
N LYS A 238 -103.13 9.13 -30.50
CA LYS A 238 -102.22 8.06 -30.98
C LYS A 238 -100.90 8.64 -31.51
N ASN A 239 -100.97 9.70 -32.30
CA ASN A 239 -99.78 10.36 -32.84
C ASN A 239 -98.93 11.02 -31.76
N GLN A 240 -99.56 11.60 -30.73
CA GLN A 240 -98.86 12.14 -29.56
C GLN A 240 -98.16 11.04 -28.76
N GLY A 241 -98.79 9.87 -28.58
CA GLY A 241 -98.17 8.70 -27.95
C GLY A 241 -96.95 8.17 -28.73
N LEU A 242 -97.05 8.08 -30.06
CA LEU A 242 -95.93 7.66 -30.91
C LEU A 242 -94.78 8.68 -30.91
N LEU A 243 -95.10 9.98 -30.89
CA LEU A 243 -94.09 11.04 -30.80
C LEU A 243 -93.35 10.99 -29.45
N ALA A 244 -94.07 10.80 -28.34
CA ALA A 244 -93.47 10.65 -27.02
C ALA A 244 -92.53 9.43 -26.96
N LEU A 245 -92.95 8.28 -27.52
CA LEU A 245 -92.10 7.10 -27.60
C LEU A 245 -90.86 7.32 -28.49
N ALA A 246 -91.00 8.02 -29.61
CA ALA A 246 -89.88 8.36 -30.48
C ALA A 246 -88.89 9.31 -29.80
N GLN A 247 -89.40 10.31 -29.06
CA GLN A 247 -88.59 11.23 -28.25
C GLN A 247 -87.85 10.49 -27.12
N GLN A 248 -88.52 9.55 -26.44
CA GLN A 248 -87.88 8.71 -25.43
C GLN A 248 -86.74 7.88 -26.03
N LYS A 249 -86.99 7.18 -27.15
CA LYS A 249 -85.96 6.38 -27.82
C LYS A 249 -84.79 7.23 -28.33
N LEU A 250 -85.06 8.44 -28.82
CA LEU A 250 -84.01 9.36 -29.24
C LEU A 250 -83.16 9.81 -28.05
N SER A 251 -83.79 10.12 -26.90
CA SER A 251 -83.09 10.48 -25.67
C SER A 251 -82.23 9.33 -25.13
N GLU A 252 -82.75 8.10 -25.16
CA GLU A 252 -81.98 6.90 -24.78
C GLU A 252 -80.76 6.73 -25.69
N GLN A 253 -80.92 6.93 -27.00
CA GLN A 253 -79.81 6.78 -27.95
C GLN A 253 -78.79 7.92 -27.86
N GLN A 254 -79.22 9.14 -27.55
CA GLN A 254 -78.33 10.26 -27.26
C GLN A 254 -77.52 10.03 -25.97
N ALA A 255 -78.13 9.45 -24.94
CA ALA A 255 -77.44 9.09 -23.71
C ALA A 255 -76.37 8.02 -23.95
N LEU A 256 -76.70 6.96 -24.70
CA LEU A 256 -75.74 5.91 -25.08
C LEU A 256 -74.58 6.47 -25.91
N SER A 257 -74.86 7.32 -26.90
CA SER A 257 -73.82 7.97 -27.70
C SER A 257 -72.90 8.86 -26.86
N SER A 258 -73.44 9.57 -25.85
CA SER A 258 -72.64 10.36 -24.91
C SER A 258 -71.77 9.49 -23.99
N GLU A 259 -72.25 8.31 -23.61
CA GLU A 259 -71.47 7.34 -22.85
C GLU A 259 -70.32 6.75 -23.68
N ASP A 260 -70.59 6.36 -24.93
CA ASP A 260 -69.57 5.88 -25.86
C ASP A 260 -68.50 6.95 -26.14
N GLN A 261 -68.89 8.22 -26.33
CA GLN A 261 -67.94 9.33 -26.48
C GLN A 261 -67.03 9.49 -25.25
N ARG A 262 -67.59 9.36 -24.04
CA ARG A 262 -66.80 9.36 -22.79
C ARG A 262 -65.83 8.19 -22.73
N ARG A 263 -66.26 7.00 -23.17
CA ARG A 263 -65.41 5.80 -23.22
C ARG A 263 -64.25 5.95 -24.20
N VAL A 264 -64.50 6.52 -25.38
CA VAL A 264 -63.46 6.82 -26.38
C VAL A 264 -62.49 7.86 -25.85
N ALA A 265 -62.97 8.91 -25.17
CA ALA A 265 -62.10 9.91 -24.56
C ALA A 265 -61.17 9.30 -23.51
N LEU A 266 -61.70 8.44 -22.62
CA LEU A 266 -60.91 7.73 -21.62
C LEU A 266 -59.87 6.79 -22.26
N LEU A 267 -60.25 6.05 -23.30
CA LEU A 267 -59.32 5.18 -24.02
C LEU A 267 -58.21 5.98 -24.71
N ASN A 268 -58.53 7.14 -25.29
CA ASN A 268 -57.53 8.01 -25.90
C ASN A 268 -56.58 8.60 -24.84
N GLU A 269 -57.08 8.97 -23.66
CA GLU A 269 -56.26 9.39 -22.53
C GLU A 269 -55.33 8.27 -22.07
N GLN A 270 -55.84 7.04 -21.92
CA GLN A 270 -55.04 5.86 -21.58
C GLN A 270 -53.97 5.56 -22.64
N VAL A 271 -54.29 5.67 -23.93
CA VAL A 271 -53.33 5.49 -25.02
C VAL A 271 -52.26 6.58 -25.00
N ALA A 272 -52.63 7.83 -24.72
CA ALA A 272 -51.66 8.93 -24.57
C ALA A 272 -50.72 8.68 -23.38
N GLU A 273 -51.25 8.22 -22.25
CA GLU A 273 -50.45 7.86 -21.06
C GLU A 273 -49.48 6.70 -21.36
N LEU A 274 -49.95 5.65 -22.03
CA LEU A 274 -49.11 4.52 -22.45
C LEU A 274 -48.02 4.95 -23.43
N ASN A 275 -48.33 5.80 -24.40
CA ASN A 275 -47.34 6.35 -25.32
C ASN A 275 -46.30 7.23 -24.59
N SER A 276 -46.72 8.01 -23.60
CA SER A 276 -45.80 8.78 -22.74
C SER A 276 -44.88 7.87 -21.93
N LYS A 277 -45.42 6.78 -21.36
CA LYS A 277 -44.64 5.77 -20.63
C LYS A 277 -43.64 5.06 -21.54
N LEU A 278 -44.04 4.69 -22.76
CA LEU A 278 -43.15 4.10 -23.76
C LEU A 278 -42.03 5.06 -24.17
N GLY A 279 -42.34 6.35 -24.39
CA GLY A 279 -41.32 7.36 -24.68
C GLY A 279 -40.32 7.54 -23.53
N THR A 280 -40.80 7.48 -22.28
CA THR A 280 -39.94 7.53 -21.09
C THR A 280 -39.02 6.31 -20.99
N LEU A 281 -39.57 5.10 -21.23
CA LEU A 281 -38.78 3.87 -21.24
C LEU A 281 -37.74 3.87 -22.37
N GLN A 282 -38.08 4.36 -23.55
CA GLN A 282 -37.13 4.48 -24.65
C GLN A 282 -36.00 5.45 -24.31
N ALA A 283 -36.31 6.61 -23.71
CA ALA A 283 -35.28 7.56 -23.28
C ALA A 283 -34.35 6.97 -22.21
N VAL A 284 -34.88 6.18 -21.27
CA VAL A 284 -34.06 5.46 -20.28
C VAL A 284 -33.17 4.41 -20.96
N LEU A 285 -33.71 3.67 -21.93
CA LEU A 285 -32.94 2.67 -22.68
C LEU A 285 -31.81 3.31 -23.48
N ASP A 286 -32.07 4.43 -24.15
CA ASP A 286 -31.07 5.17 -24.91
C ASP A 286 -29.97 5.73 -23.99
N ALA A 287 -30.37 6.33 -22.85
CA ALA A 287 -29.43 6.81 -21.83
C ALA A 287 -28.58 5.68 -21.23
N ALA A 288 -29.17 4.51 -20.99
CA ALA A 288 -28.44 3.33 -20.52
C ALA A 288 -27.45 2.84 -21.59
N GLY A 289 -27.84 2.82 -22.86
CA GLY A 289 -26.97 2.48 -23.99
C GLY A 289 -25.78 3.43 -24.15
N ASP A 290 -26.00 4.73 -24.00
CA ASP A 290 -24.93 5.73 -24.05
C ASP A 290 -23.99 5.61 -22.83
N THR A 291 -24.54 5.34 -21.65
CA THR A 291 -23.75 5.07 -20.44
C THR A 291 -22.87 3.83 -20.62
N GLN A 292 -23.40 2.77 -21.23
CA GLN A 292 -22.63 1.56 -21.53
C GLN A 292 -21.51 1.82 -22.53
N LYS A 293 -21.77 2.56 -23.63
CA LYS A 293 -20.72 2.97 -24.57
C LYS A 293 -19.61 3.78 -23.89
N GLN A 294 -19.98 4.71 -23.00
CA GLN A 294 -18.98 5.46 -22.24
C GLN A 294 -18.16 4.56 -21.30
N ALA A 295 -18.80 3.57 -20.67
CA ALA A 295 -18.10 2.61 -19.84
C ALA A 295 -17.12 1.75 -20.66
N GLU A 296 -17.51 1.28 -21.84
CA GLU A 296 -16.65 0.54 -22.76
C GLU A 296 -15.43 1.36 -23.19
N LEU A 297 -15.63 2.63 -23.58
CA LEU A 297 -14.54 3.54 -23.91
C LEU A 297 -13.58 3.80 -22.73
N ARG A 298 -14.11 3.91 -21.50
CA ARG A 298 -13.28 4.04 -20.29
C ARG A 298 -12.47 2.78 -20.01
N VAL A 299 -13.05 1.61 -20.21
CA VAL A 299 -12.35 0.33 -20.03
C VAL A 299 -11.21 0.20 -21.04
N GLU A 300 -11.43 0.61 -22.29
CA GLU A 300 -10.38 0.63 -23.31
C GLU A 300 -9.23 1.58 -22.96
N ASP A 301 -9.55 2.82 -22.56
CA ASP A 301 -8.56 3.81 -22.11
C ASP A 301 -7.75 3.31 -20.88
N LEU A 302 -8.45 2.77 -19.88
CA LEU A 302 -7.79 2.17 -18.71
C LEU A 302 -6.91 0.97 -19.09
N GLY A 303 -7.32 0.17 -20.08
CA GLY A 303 -6.51 -0.93 -20.61
C GLY A 303 -5.22 -0.44 -21.28
N GLN A 304 -5.29 0.64 -22.05
CA GLN A 304 -4.11 1.28 -22.64
C GLN A 304 -3.17 1.86 -21.59
N GLN A 305 -3.72 2.57 -20.59
CA GLN A 305 -2.95 3.11 -19.47
C GLN A 305 -2.27 2.01 -18.63
N LEU A 306 -2.97 0.90 -18.37
CA LEU A 306 -2.42 -0.23 -17.63
C LEU A 306 -1.26 -0.87 -18.40
N ASN A 307 -1.40 -1.07 -19.71
CA ASN A 307 -0.31 -1.62 -20.53
C ASN A 307 0.92 -0.71 -20.56
N ALA A 308 0.72 0.61 -20.63
CA ALA A 308 1.80 1.58 -20.55
C ALA A 308 2.50 1.55 -19.18
N ALA A 309 1.72 1.47 -18.09
CA ALA A 309 2.26 1.38 -16.74
C ALA A 309 3.05 0.08 -16.51
N LEU A 310 2.56 -1.05 -17.01
CA LEU A 310 3.26 -2.33 -16.94
C LEU A 310 4.60 -2.29 -17.68
N LEU A 311 4.65 -1.67 -18.85
CA LEU A 311 5.90 -1.50 -19.60
C LEU A 311 6.90 -0.63 -18.81
N GLN A 312 6.46 0.48 -18.23
CA GLN A 312 7.32 1.33 -17.39
C GLN A 312 7.87 0.60 -16.17
N VAL A 313 7.04 -0.21 -15.50
CA VAL A 313 7.49 -1.02 -14.35
C VAL A 313 8.51 -2.07 -14.79
N ALA A 314 8.30 -2.73 -15.93
CA ALA A 314 9.27 -3.69 -16.47
C ALA A 314 10.61 -3.01 -16.83
N GLU A 315 10.58 -1.83 -17.45
CA GLU A 315 11.79 -1.04 -17.71
C GLU A 315 12.50 -0.59 -16.44
N ALA A 316 11.76 -0.19 -15.40
CA ALA A 316 12.33 0.20 -14.12
C ALA A 316 13.00 -0.99 -13.41
N GLN A 317 12.38 -2.17 -13.44
CA GLN A 317 12.95 -3.40 -12.86
C GLN A 317 14.22 -3.86 -13.58
N THR A 318 14.28 -3.74 -14.91
CA THR A 318 15.49 -4.09 -15.68
C THR A 318 16.64 -3.13 -15.39
N LYS A 319 16.36 -1.83 -15.24
CA LYS A 319 17.38 -0.83 -14.85
C LYS A 319 17.94 -1.09 -13.46
N THR A 320 17.10 -1.32 -12.46
CA THR A 320 17.56 -1.60 -11.10
C THR A 320 18.36 -2.90 -11.01
N ALA A 321 17.97 -3.95 -11.72
CA ALA A 321 18.73 -5.20 -11.79
C ALA A 321 20.14 -5.01 -12.42
N ALA A 322 20.23 -4.18 -13.47
CA ALA A 322 21.50 -3.84 -14.10
C ALA A 322 22.41 -3.03 -13.18
N GLU A 323 21.86 -2.05 -12.45
CA GLU A 323 22.60 -1.26 -11.46
C GLU A 323 23.09 -2.11 -10.28
N GLN A 324 22.26 -2.99 -9.75
CA GLN A 324 22.65 -3.92 -8.68
C GLN A 324 23.78 -4.84 -9.11
N SER A 325 23.72 -5.37 -10.33
CA SER A 325 24.78 -6.23 -10.88
C SER A 325 26.09 -5.47 -11.06
N LYS A 326 26.04 -4.19 -11.50
CA LYS A 326 27.22 -3.34 -11.61
C LYS A 326 27.84 -3.01 -10.25
N ASN A 327 27.03 -2.70 -9.24
CA ASN A 327 27.52 -2.42 -7.90
C ASN A 327 28.15 -3.65 -7.25
N ALA A 328 27.53 -4.82 -7.40
CA ALA A 328 28.10 -6.08 -6.89
C ALA A 328 29.47 -6.40 -7.51
N GLU A 329 29.64 -6.13 -8.81
CA GLU A 329 30.94 -6.32 -9.47
C GLU A 329 32.01 -5.35 -8.95
N LEU A 330 31.66 -4.07 -8.78
CA LEU A 330 32.58 -3.06 -8.23
C LEU A 330 33.00 -3.40 -6.79
N GLU A 331 32.06 -3.86 -5.97
CA GLU A 331 32.35 -4.29 -4.59
C GLU A 331 33.27 -5.52 -4.57
N ARG A 332 33.07 -6.48 -5.47
CA ARG A 332 33.95 -7.64 -5.59
C ARG A 332 35.36 -7.24 -5.98
N GLN A 333 35.52 -6.38 -6.99
CA GLN A 333 36.83 -5.89 -7.44
C GLN A 333 37.54 -5.10 -6.34
N ALA A 334 36.81 -4.28 -5.58
CA ALA A 334 37.38 -3.55 -4.45
C ALA A 334 37.87 -4.50 -3.34
N ARG A 335 37.11 -5.55 -3.03
CA ARG A 335 37.51 -6.57 -2.04
C ARG A 335 38.74 -7.35 -2.50
N GLU A 336 38.75 -7.83 -3.74
CA GLU A 336 39.89 -8.56 -4.30
C GLU A 336 41.17 -7.72 -4.27
N LYS A 337 41.07 -6.43 -4.60
CA LYS A 337 42.22 -5.51 -4.52
C LYS A 337 42.70 -5.32 -3.07
N ALA A 338 41.78 -5.08 -2.13
CA ALA A 338 42.14 -4.90 -0.72
C ALA A 338 42.77 -6.18 -0.11
N GLU A 339 42.26 -7.36 -0.48
CA GLU A 339 42.83 -8.64 -0.05
C GLU A 339 44.24 -8.86 -0.61
N ALA A 340 44.46 -8.50 -1.89
CA ALA A 340 45.79 -8.57 -2.50
C ALA A 340 46.79 -7.63 -1.81
N GLU A 341 46.39 -6.37 -1.55
CA GLU A 341 47.21 -5.38 -0.83
C GLU A 341 47.56 -5.85 0.59
N ALA A 342 46.59 -6.42 1.33
CA ALA A 342 46.81 -6.97 2.66
C ALA A 342 47.75 -8.19 2.65
N ALA A 343 47.62 -9.07 1.66
CA ALA A 343 48.50 -10.23 1.49
C ALA A 343 49.94 -9.80 1.19
N ASP A 344 50.12 -8.82 0.31
CA ASP A 344 51.42 -8.24 -0.03
C ASP A 344 52.06 -7.57 1.19
N LEU A 345 51.31 -6.73 1.91
CA LEU A 345 51.81 -6.11 3.15
C LEU A 345 52.24 -7.16 4.18
N SER A 346 51.49 -8.27 4.34
CA SER A 346 51.86 -9.35 5.25
C SER A 346 53.14 -10.08 4.84
N ARG A 347 53.35 -10.28 3.53
CA ARG A 347 54.60 -10.83 2.98
C ARG A 347 55.78 -9.92 3.26
N TYR A 348 55.65 -8.62 2.92
CA TYR A 348 56.69 -7.63 3.16
C TYR A 348 56.99 -7.49 4.65
N ARG A 349 55.97 -7.49 5.52
CA ARG A 349 56.15 -7.53 6.97
C ARG A 349 57.03 -8.73 7.37
N SER A 350 56.71 -9.93 6.90
CA SER A 350 57.48 -11.14 7.24
C SER A 350 58.95 -11.05 6.79
N GLU A 351 59.22 -10.60 5.56
CA GLU A 351 60.58 -10.43 5.04
C GLU A 351 61.36 -9.29 5.72
N PHE A 352 60.68 -8.19 6.00
CA PHE A 352 61.19 -7.03 6.71
C PHE A 352 61.63 -7.40 8.13
N PHE A 353 60.74 -8.05 8.90
CA PHE A 353 61.04 -8.47 10.26
C PHE A 353 62.03 -9.62 10.29
N GLY A 354 62.07 -10.49 9.28
CA GLY A 354 63.10 -11.52 9.13
C GLY A 354 64.51 -10.93 9.03
N ARG A 355 64.72 -9.98 8.11
CA ARG A 355 66.02 -9.31 7.92
C ARG A 355 66.42 -8.46 9.12
N LEU A 356 65.47 -7.69 9.65
CA LEU A 356 65.72 -6.85 10.81
C LEU A 356 65.97 -7.69 12.09
N SER A 357 65.29 -8.83 12.24
CA SER A 357 65.58 -9.82 13.30
C SER A 357 67.00 -10.37 13.16
N GLN A 358 67.44 -10.77 11.97
CA GLN A 358 68.79 -11.30 11.76
C GLN A 358 69.91 -10.31 12.15
N ILE A 359 69.70 -9.01 11.94
CA ILE A 359 70.66 -7.95 12.28
C ILE A 359 70.67 -7.63 13.78
N LEU A 360 69.52 -7.80 14.44
CA LEU A 360 69.33 -7.50 15.87
C LEU A 360 69.51 -8.73 16.77
N GLN A 361 69.59 -9.94 16.20
CA GLN A 361 69.90 -11.17 16.92
C GLN A 361 71.24 -11.07 17.66
N GLY A 362 71.23 -11.38 18.95
CA GLY A 362 72.42 -11.33 19.82
C GLY A 362 72.67 -10.00 20.52
N ARG A 363 71.81 -8.98 20.32
CA ARG A 363 71.94 -7.70 21.05
C ARG A 363 71.20 -7.73 22.39
N GLN A 364 71.82 -7.17 23.42
CA GLN A 364 71.19 -7.06 24.74
C GLN A 364 70.04 -6.04 24.71
N GLY A 365 68.87 -6.43 25.22
CA GLY A 365 67.72 -5.53 25.43
C GLY A 365 66.67 -5.45 24.31
N VAL A 366 66.86 -6.20 23.20
CA VAL A 366 65.88 -6.29 22.11
C VAL A 366 65.38 -7.73 21.98
N ARG A 367 64.06 -7.92 22.03
CA ARG A 367 63.41 -9.21 21.80
C ARG A 367 62.49 -9.12 20.59
N VAL A 368 62.59 -10.08 19.69
CA VAL A 368 61.68 -10.22 18.55
C VAL A 368 60.55 -11.16 18.95
N VAL A 369 59.31 -10.70 18.90
CA VAL A 369 58.13 -11.51 19.23
C VAL A 369 57.16 -11.45 18.04
N GLY A 370 57.16 -12.45 17.16
CA GLY A 370 56.37 -12.38 15.94
C GLY A 370 56.80 -11.23 15.03
N ASP A 371 55.90 -10.26 14.79
CA ASP A 371 56.07 -9.11 13.90
C ASP A 371 56.36 -7.78 14.62
N ARG A 372 56.87 -7.85 15.86
CA ARG A 372 57.18 -6.67 16.66
C ARG A 372 58.53 -6.78 17.34
N PHE A 373 59.21 -5.66 17.42
CA PHE A 373 60.43 -5.50 18.21
C PHE A 373 60.09 -4.95 19.57
N VAL A 374 60.35 -5.73 20.60
CA VAL A 374 60.10 -5.38 21.99
C VAL A 374 61.40 -4.92 22.63
N PHE A 375 61.40 -3.68 23.10
CA PHE A 375 62.50 -3.06 23.83
C PHE A 375 62.12 -2.92 25.29
N SER A 376 63.00 -3.36 26.20
CA SER A 376 62.80 -3.13 27.63
C SER A 376 62.86 -1.63 27.95
N SER A 377 61.85 -1.11 28.65
CA SER A 377 61.79 0.33 28.94
C SER A 377 62.96 0.82 29.78
N GLU A 378 63.54 -0.02 30.63
CA GLU A 378 64.69 0.33 31.51
C GLU A 378 65.99 0.57 30.74
N VAL A 379 66.09 0.00 29.54
CA VAL A 379 67.25 0.24 28.67
C VAL A 379 67.08 1.56 27.91
N LEU A 380 65.85 1.82 27.46
CA LEU A 380 65.52 3.02 26.69
C LEU A 380 65.40 4.27 27.56
N PHE A 381 64.87 4.15 28.78
CA PHE A 381 64.49 5.25 29.64
C PHE A 381 64.97 5.03 31.08
N PRO A 382 65.38 6.10 31.78
CA PRO A 382 65.49 6.05 33.24
C PRO A 382 64.14 5.71 33.90
N VAL A 383 64.20 5.19 35.13
CA VAL A 383 63.00 4.82 35.90
C VAL A 383 62.09 6.03 36.09
N GLY A 384 60.81 5.89 35.76
CA GLY A 384 59.80 6.95 35.89
C GLY A 384 59.90 8.09 34.85
N GLU A 385 60.88 8.06 33.95
CA GLU A 385 61.05 9.09 32.92
C GLU A 385 60.59 8.63 31.53
N ALA A 386 60.39 9.60 30.63
CA ALA A 386 60.15 9.37 29.21
C ALA A 386 61.22 10.01 28.31
N THR A 387 62.29 10.53 28.90
CA THR A 387 63.44 11.04 28.15
C THR A 387 64.36 9.87 27.81
N LEU A 388 64.71 9.69 26.54
CA LEU A 388 65.59 8.61 26.11
C LEU A 388 66.99 8.75 26.74
N SER A 389 67.48 7.66 27.31
CA SER A 389 68.86 7.55 27.81
C SER A 389 69.86 7.56 26.64
N PRO A 390 71.14 7.89 26.87
CA PRO A 390 72.17 7.79 25.82
C PRO A 390 72.28 6.37 25.21
N ALA A 391 72.15 5.33 26.04
CA ALA A 391 72.12 3.94 25.58
C ALA A 391 70.85 3.64 24.74
N GLY A 392 69.69 4.14 25.17
CA GLY A 392 68.43 4.01 24.45
C GLY A 392 68.45 4.70 23.09
N ARG A 393 69.04 5.89 23.01
CA ARG A 393 69.25 6.62 21.74
C ARG A 393 70.09 5.83 20.76
N GLU A 394 71.13 5.14 21.22
CA GLU A 394 71.97 4.30 20.38
C GLU A 394 71.21 3.06 19.86
N GLN A 395 70.41 2.42 20.72
CA GLN A 395 69.58 1.28 20.31
C GLN A 395 68.55 1.67 19.23
N ILE A 396 67.83 2.78 19.44
CA ILE A 396 66.84 3.25 18.46
C ILE A 396 67.52 3.68 17.16
N ARG A 397 68.72 4.28 17.21
CA ARG A 397 69.48 4.65 16.00
C ARG A 397 69.79 3.44 15.12
N GLN A 398 70.23 2.34 15.71
CA GLN A 398 70.59 1.12 14.97
C GLN A 398 69.37 0.53 14.25
N VAL A 399 68.23 0.53 14.92
CA VAL A 399 66.95 0.10 14.32
C VAL A 399 66.58 1.06 13.19
N ALA A 400 66.62 2.38 13.43
CA ALA A 400 66.28 3.40 12.44
C ALA A 400 67.11 3.31 11.15
N GLU A 401 68.42 3.09 11.25
CA GLU A 401 69.28 2.93 10.07
C GLU A 401 68.90 1.69 9.25
N THR A 402 68.53 0.60 9.92
CA THR A 402 68.07 -0.60 9.23
C THR A 402 66.67 -0.37 8.62
N LEU A 403 65.78 0.32 9.33
CA LEU A 403 64.47 0.72 8.81
C LEU A 403 64.60 1.55 7.53
N LYS A 404 65.55 2.50 7.48
CA LYS A 404 65.80 3.32 6.28
C LYS A 404 66.32 2.52 5.09
N GLN A 405 67.04 1.42 5.31
CA GLN A 405 67.56 0.57 4.24
C GLN A 405 66.47 -0.31 3.62
N ILE A 406 65.54 -0.82 4.44
CA ILE A 406 64.50 -1.75 3.97
C ILE A 406 63.24 -1.01 3.51
N ALA A 407 62.93 0.16 4.09
CA ALA A 407 61.74 0.96 3.74
C ALA A 407 61.53 1.21 2.22
N PRO A 408 62.57 1.45 1.40
CA PRO A 408 62.42 1.63 -0.05
C PRO A 408 61.94 0.40 -0.82
N GLU A 409 62.01 -0.80 -0.21
CA GLU A 409 61.57 -2.05 -0.85
C GLU A 409 60.06 -2.28 -0.72
N ILE A 410 59.38 -1.52 0.15
CA ILE A 410 57.92 -1.60 0.28
C ILE A 410 57.29 -0.73 -0.81
N PRO A 411 56.42 -1.29 -1.68
CA PRO A 411 55.80 -0.56 -2.78
C PRO A 411 55.09 0.72 -2.31
N PRO A 412 55.16 1.82 -3.10
CA PRO A 412 54.55 3.10 -2.73
C PRO A 412 53.02 3.04 -2.68
N GLU A 413 52.38 2.04 -3.30
CA GLU A 413 50.94 1.80 -3.27
C GLU A 413 50.45 1.36 -1.89
N ILE A 414 51.34 0.77 -1.08
CA ILE A 414 51.03 0.33 0.28
C ILE A 414 51.26 1.49 1.25
N ASP A 415 50.20 1.93 1.91
CA ASP A 415 50.22 3.05 2.86
C ASP A 415 50.72 2.61 4.25
N TRP A 416 51.93 2.05 4.29
CA TRP A 416 52.53 1.53 5.52
C TRP A 416 53.03 2.62 6.48
N ILE A 417 53.04 2.30 7.78
CA ILE A 417 53.63 3.11 8.85
C ILE A 417 54.34 2.19 9.87
N ILE A 418 55.32 2.74 10.59
CA ILE A 418 55.88 2.14 11.79
C ILE A 418 55.15 2.70 13.00
N ARG A 419 54.46 1.83 13.73
CA ARG A 419 53.80 2.18 14.97
C ARG A 419 54.68 1.83 16.16
N VAL A 420 54.89 2.83 17.01
CA VAL A 420 55.59 2.73 18.28
C VAL A 420 54.54 2.62 19.38
N ASP A 421 54.39 1.43 19.94
CA ASP A 421 53.45 1.11 21.00
C ASP A 421 54.17 1.17 22.36
N GLY A 422 53.72 2.04 23.27
CA GLY A 422 54.26 2.15 24.63
C GLY A 422 53.42 1.39 25.65
N HIS A 423 54.09 0.71 26.59
CA HIS A 423 53.44 -0.06 27.65
C HIS A 423 54.06 0.19 29.03
N THR A 424 53.27 0.05 30.07
CA THR A 424 53.69 0.06 31.48
C THR A 424 53.41 -1.30 32.14
N ASP A 425 53.84 -1.44 33.40
CA ASP A 425 53.31 -2.48 34.28
C ASP A 425 51.99 -2.03 34.92
N ASN A 426 51.41 -2.92 35.73
CA ASN A 426 50.15 -2.73 36.43
C ASN A 426 50.26 -1.92 37.74
N LEU A 427 51.44 -1.38 38.09
CA LEU A 427 51.56 -0.55 39.28
C LEU A 427 50.99 0.84 38.97
N PRO A 428 50.04 1.33 39.77
CA PRO A 428 49.52 2.68 39.58
C PRO A 428 50.60 3.71 39.90
N LEU A 429 50.72 4.72 39.04
CA LEU A 429 51.51 5.90 39.38
C LEU A 429 50.83 6.66 40.53
N SER A 430 51.62 7.31 41.39
CA SER A 430 51.11 8.09 42.52
C SER A 430 50.24 9.29 42.11
N GLY A 431 50.23 9.65 40.83
CA GLY A 431 49.52 10.82 40.27
C GLY A 431 50.12 12.17 40.64
N ALA A 432 51.09 12.21 41.56
CA ALA A 432 51.77 13.43 42.02
C ALA A 432 53.09 13.73 41.27
N GLY A 433 53.49 12.85 40.34
CA GLY A 433 54.68 13.01 39.51
C GLY A 433 54.42 13.77 38.20
N ARG A 434 55.38 13.73 37.27
CA ARG A 434 55.28 14.39 35.95
C ARG A 434 54.16 13.83 35.07
N TYR A 435 53.80 12.56 35.23
CA TYR A 435 52.73 11.89 34.49
C TYR A 435 51.64 11.49 35.48
N ARG A 436 50.38 11.71 35.09
CA ARG A 436 49.22 11.48 35.95
C ARG A 436 48.89 10.00 36.09
N ASP A 437 49.05 9.24 35.01
CA ASP A 437 48.75 7.81 34.95
C ASP A 437 49.65 7.05 33.95
N ASN A 438 49.44 5.74 33.87
CA ASN A 438 50.16 4.85 32.99
C ASN A 438 49.88 5.11 31.49
N TRP A 439 48.72 5.69 31.15
CA TRP A 439 48.39 6.10 29.79
C TRP A 439 49.28 7.26 29.34
N GLU A 440 49.38 8.31 30.15
CA GLU A 440 50.24 9.45 29.87
C GLU A 440 51.72 9.04 29.79
N LEU A 441 52.20 8.21 30.72
CA LEU A 441 53.59 7.74 30.71
C LEU A 441 53.91 6.91 29.46
N SER A 442 53.06 5.94 29.13
CA SER A 442 53.27 5.08 27.95
C SER A 442 53.21 5.88 26.64
N GLN A 443 52.25 6.79 26.50
CA GLN A 443 52.13 7.66 25.34
C GLN A 443 53.31 8.63 25.21
N ALA A 444 53.77 9.20 26.33
CA ALA A 444 54.92 10.09 26.36
C ALA A 444 56.21 9.37 25.93
N ARG A 445 56.42 8.13 26.39
CA ARG A 445 57.56 7.30 25.99
C ARG A 445 57.52 6.94 24.50
N ALA A 446 56.37 6.49 24.00
CA ALA A 446 56.20 6.20 22.58
C ALA A 446 56.47 7.44 21.71
N LEU A 447 55.94 8.60 22.12
CA LEU A 447 56.15 9.87 21.43
C LEU A 447 57.62 10.31 21.48
N ALA A 448 58.33 10.09 22.58
CA ALA A 448 59.75 10.42 22.69
C ALA A 448 60.60 9.62 21.69
N VAL A 449 60.29 8.34 21.48
CA VAL A 449 60.93 7.52 20.43
C VAL A 449 60.62 8.06 19.04
N VAL A 450 59.35 8.36 18.74
CA VAL A 450 58.95 8.92 17.44
C VAL A 450 59.63 10.26 17.17
N ARG A 451 59.68 11.16 18.16
CA ARG A 451 60.37 12.45 18.03
C ARG A 451 61.85 12.26 17.77
N TYR A 452 62.52 11.38 18.50
CA TYR A 452 63.93 11.08 18.25
C TYR A 452 64.17 10.51 16.84
N LEU A 453 63.28 9.64 16.35
CA LEU A 453 63.34 9.12 14.98
C LEU A 453 63.20 10.22 13.92
N ILE A 454 62.34 11.21 14.15
CA ILE A 454 62.09 12.31 13.21
C ILE A 454 63.18 13.38 13.32
N GLU A 455 63.36 13.94 14.52
CA GLU A 455 64.14 15.14 14.80
C GLU A 455 65.66 14.87 14.71
N ASP A 456 66.13 13.79 15.34
CA ASP A 456 67.56 13.47 15.40
C ASP A 456 68.01 12.53 14.26
N LEU A 457 67.13 11.64 13.80
CA LEU A 457 67.47 10.61 12.82
C LEU A 457 66.88 10.84 11.43
N GLY A 458 66.02 11.83 11.23
CA GLY A 458 65.50 12.20 9.91
C GLY A 458 64.57 11.16 9.27
N PHE A 459 63.90 10.34 10.07
CA PHE A 459 62.90 9.40 9.56
C PHE A 459 61.62 10.15 9.13
N PRO A 460 60.97 9.78 8.02
CA PRO A 460 59.78 10.50 7.54
C PRO A 460 58.63 10.48 8.57
N ALA A 461 58.16 11.67 8.97
CA ALA A 461 57.12 11.82 9.98
C ALA A 461 55.79 11.15 9.57
N ASN A 462 55.47 11.13 8.27
CA ASN A 462 54.28 10.49 7.73
C ASN A 462 54.32 8.94 7.77
N ARG A 463 55.46 8.34 8.11
CA ARG A 463 55.63 6.89 8.25
C ARG A 463 55.72 6.45 9.72
N LEU A 464 55.38 7.32 10.67
CA LEU A 464 55.48 7.04 12.11
C LEU A 464 54.18 7.36 12.83
N ALA A 465 53.83 6.50 13.80
CA ALA A 465 52.75 6.75 14.74
C ALA A 465 53.18 6.34 16.15
N ALA A 466 52.77 7.10 17.16
CA ALA A 466 53.00 6.78 18.57
C ALA A 466 51.67 6.45 19.25
N THR A 467 51.60 5.36 19.98
CA THR A 467 50.39 4.94 20.72
C THR A 467 50.77 4.46 22.12
N GLY A 468 50.15 5.01 23.16
CA GLY A 468 50.26 4.49 24.52
C GLY A 468 49.13 3.50 24.81
N PHE A 469 49.45 2.36 25.44
CA PHE A 469 48.47 1.36 25.89
C PHE A 469 48.39 1.23 27.41
N GLY A 470 49.18 2.01 28.16
CA GLY A 470 49.33 1.82 29.60
C GLY A 470 49.63 0.36 29.95
N ASP A 471 48.89 -0.17 30.90
CA ASP A 471 48.98 -1.52 31.44
C ASP A 471 47.97 -2.50 30.81
N THR A 472 47.15 -2.06 29.85
CA THR A 472 46.01 -2.86 29.34
C THR A 472 46.38 -3.99 28.39
N ARG A 473 47.67 -4.14 28.05
CA ARG A 473 48.19 -5.19 27.15
C ARG A 473 49.45 -5.82 27.75
N PRO A 474 49.32 -6.58 28.86
CA PRO A 474 50.47 -7.28 29.46
C PRO A 474 50.94 -8.40 28.52
N ILE A 475 52.25 -8.61 28.47
CA ILE A 475 52.89 -9.74 27.76
C ILE A 475 53.29 -10.86 28.73
N ALA A 476 53.49 -10.53 30.01
CA ALA A 476 53.72 -11.48 31.09
C ALA A 476 52.63 -11.29 32.15
N GLU A 477 51.96 -12.38 32.50
CA GLU A 477 50.93 -12.40 33.54
C GLU A 477 51.56 -12.50 34.94
N GLY A 478 50.85 -11.98 35.94
CA GLY A 478 51.26 -12.02 37.35
C GLY A 478 51.98 -10.77 37.85
N ASP A 479 52.41 -10.84 39.10
CA ASP A 479 52.88 -9.70 39.91
C ASP A 479 54.38 -9.77 40.27
N SER A 480 55.16 -10.66 39.63
CA SER A 480 56.59 -10.72 39.87
C SER A 480 57.32 -9.51 39.27
N ASP A 481 58.47 -9.15 39.82
CA ASP A 481 59.28 -8.04 39.31
C ASP A 481 59.74 -8.30 37.86
N GLU A 482 60.00 -9.57 37.52
CA GLU A 482 60.33 -10.00 36.16
C GLU A 482 59.14 -9.83 35.21
N ALA A 483 57.91 -10.13 35.64
CA ALA A 483 56.71 -9.94 34.83
C ALA A 483 56.46 -8.45 34.58
N ARG A 484 56.57 -7.61 35.62
CA ARG A 484 56.43 -6.16 35.50
C ARG A 484 57.50 -5.55 34.59
N ALA A 485 58.76 -5.97 34.72
CA ALA A 485 59.85 -5.52 33.85
C ALA A 485 59.60 -5.86 32.38
N GLN A 486 59.03 -7.04 32.10
CA GLN A 486 58.64 -7.43 30.74
C GLN A 486 57.45 -6.63 30.20
N ASN A 487 56.50 -6.27 31.06
CA ASN A 487 55.34 -5.45 30.67
C ASN A 487 55.72 -3.99 30.37
N ARG A 488 56.70 -3.44 31.09
CA ARG A 488 57.32 -2.13 30.81
C ARG A 488 58.18 -2.18 29.54
N ARG A 489 57.57 -1.99 28.37
CA ARG A 489 58.27 -2.10 27.07
C ARG A 489 57.80 -1.07 26.05
N ILE A 490 58.63 -0.89 25.03
CA ILE A 490 58.25 -0.24 23.77
C ILE A 490 58.22 -1.30 22.68
N GLU A 491 57.16 -1.34 21.88
CA GLU A 491 57.05 -2.21 20.72
C GLU A 491 57.10 -1.39 19.44
N LEU A 492 57.95 -1.79 18.48
CA LEU A 492 57.94 -1.24 17.12
C LEU A 492 57.34 -2.28 16.18
N LYS A 493 56.34 -1.89 15.39
CA LYS A 493 55.73 -2.76 14.38
C LYS A 493 55.38 -2.04 13.10
N LEU A 494 55.39 -2.77 11.99
CA LEU A 494 54.91 -2.30 10.69
C LEU A 494 53.41 -2.57 10.59
N THR A 495 52.64 -1.57 10.20
CA THR A 495 51.19 -1.67 9.98
C THR A 495 50.80 -0.81 8.79
N GLU A 496 49.61 -1.05 8.25
CA GLU A 496 48.96 -0.09 7.36
C GLU A 496 48.42 1.09 8.15
N ARG A 497 48.33 2.26 7.50
CA ARG A 497 47.87 3.52 8.11
C ARG A 497 46.40 3.50 8.49
#